data_AF-A0A8C2VI69-F1
#
_entry.id   AF-A0A8C2VI69-F1
#
_cell.length_a   1.000
_cell.length_b   1.000
_cell.length_c   1.000
_cell.angle_alpha   90.00
_cell.angle_beta   90.00
_cell.angle_gamma   90.00
#
_symmetry.space_group_name_H-M   'P 1'
#
loop_
_entity.id
_entity.type
_entity.pdbx_description
1 polymer ?
#
loop_
_entity_poly.entity_id
_entity_poly.type
_entity_poly.pdbx_seq_one_letter_code
_entity_poly.pdbx_strand_id
1 'polypeptide(L)'
;MPRSGSQVPENLSAVAASAIVRTGAMKGLQLLTLSALFCWVTADIRCHSCYKVPVLGCVDRQSCRLEPGQQCLTTNVYLGKMWVFSNLRCGTPEEPCREEFNKTNHKLGLNYNTTCCNKDNCNSLAPRAAPGVALVFLTSLAGLGLWLLH
;
A
#
# COMPACT_ATOMS: atom_id res chain seq x y z
N MET A 1 -63.93 59.47 23.69
CA MET A 1 -63.39 58.66 24.81
C MET A 1 -63.17 57.23 24.33
N PRO A 2 -62.10 56.53 24.79
CA PRO A 2 -61.13 55.90 23.88
C PRO A 2 -61.12 54.35 23.92
N ARG A 3 -60.57 53.71 22.89
CA ARG A 3 -59.85 52.42 22.94
C ARG A 3 -58.80 52.46 21.82
N SER A 4 -57.57 52.87 22.15
CA SER A 4 -56.46 52.01 22.55
C SER A 4 -56.09 51.01 21.45
N GLY A 5 -55.06 51.36 20.68
CA GLY A 5 -54.39 50.44 19.78
C GLY A 5 -53.63 49.36 20.54
N SER A 6 -53.29 48.29 19.84
CA SER A 6 -52.23 47.37 20.25
C SER A 6 -51.42 47.04 19.02
N GLN A 7 -50.19 47.57 19.00
CA GLN A 7 -49.16 47.29 18.03
C GLN A 7 -48.79 45.81 18.10
N VAL A 8 -48.77 45.18 16.92
CA VAL A 8 -48.12 43.89 16.70
C VAL A 8 -46.61 44.07 16.95
N PRO A 9 -45.95 43.29 17.83
CA PRO A 9 -44.51 43.38 17.97
C PRO A 9 -43.83 42.55 16.86
N GLU A 10 -43.35 43.21 15.81
CA GLU A 10 -42.55 42.62 14.72
C GLU A 10 -41.18 42.06 15.17
N ASN A 11 -40.80 42.25 16.43
CA ASN A 11 -39.47 41.91 16.95
C ASN A 11 -39.33 40.48 17.51
N LEU A 12 -40.42 39.69 17.60
CA LEU A 12 -40.34 38.32 18.11
C LEU A 12 -39.82 37.30 17.09
N SER A 13 -39.92 37.61 15.79
CA SER A 13 -39.50 36.71 14.69
C SER A 13 -37.97 36.68 14.49
N ALA A 14 -37.30 37.83 14.63
CA ALA A 14 -35.87 37.95 14.34
C ALA A 14 -34.96 37.26 15.39
N VAL A 15 -35.37 37.26 16.66
CA VAL A 15 -34.61 36.63 17.76
C VAL A 15 -34.75 35.10 17.72
N ALA A 16 -35.93 34.59 17.37
CA ALA A 16 -36.16 33.16 17.18
C ALA A 16 -35.39 32.62 15.97
N ALA A 17 -35.38 33.34 14.85
CA ALA A 17 -34.60 32.96 13.67
C ALA A 17 -33.09 32.90 13.95
N SER A 18 -32.55 33.85 14.72
CA SER A 18 -31.12 33.89 15.05
C SER A 18 -30.68 32.78 16.04
N ALA A 19 -31.58 32.36 16.95
CA ALA A 19 -31.33 31.25 17.87
C ALA A 19 -31.45 29.87 17.19
N ILE A 20 -32.38 29.72 16.23
CA ILE A 20 -32.54 28.50 15.42
C ILE A 20 -31.36 28.31 14.47
N VAL A 21 -30.84 29.39 13.87
CA VAL A 21 -29.63 29.36 13.03
C VAL A 21 -28.38 29.00 13.85
N ARG A 22 -28.21 29.54 15.07
CA ARG A 22 -27.07 29.22 15.95
C ARG A 22 -27.07 27.78 16.48
N THR A 23 -28.24 27.20 16.79
CA THR A 23 -28.35 25.81 17.27
C THR A 23 -28.34 24.78 16.14
N GLY A 24 -28.83 25.14 14.95
CA GLY A 24 -28.71 24.34 13.73
C GLY A 24 -27.26 24.23 13.24
N ALA A 25 -26.46 25.30 13.36
CA ALA A 25 -25.06 25.32 12.92
C ALA A 25 -24.16 24.33 13.68
N MET A 26 -24.30 24.23 15.02
CA MET A 26 -23.49 23.30 15.82
C MET A 26 -23.83 21.83 15.57
N LYS A 27 -25.13 21.52 15.38
CA LYS A 27 -25.59 20.17 15.03
C LYS A 27 -25.23 19.80 13.59
N GLY A 28 -25.32 20.74 12.65
CA GLY A 28 -24.89 20.56 11.27
C GLY A 28 -23.39 20.27 11.18
N LEU A 29 -22.58 21.03 11.93
CA LEU A 29 -21.14 20.80 12.01
C LEU A 29 -20.79 19.46 12.69
N GLN A 30 -21.54 19.05 13.73
CA GLN A 30 -21.40 17.71 14.34
C GLN A 30 -21.79 16.57 13.40
N LEU A 31 -22.86 16.74 12.63
CA LEU A 31 -23.29 15.75 11.62
C LEU A 31 -22.27 15.63 10.49
N LEU A 32 -21.68 16.76 10.06
CA LEU A 32 -20.62 16.78 9.06
C LEU A 32 -19.33 16.10 9.59
N THR A 33 -18.91 16.37 10.82
CA THR A 33 -17.75 15.68 11.41
C THR A 33 -18.00 14.19 11.61
N LEU A 34 -19.18 13.78 12.07
CA LEU A 34 -19.57 12.37 12.15
C LEU A 34 -19.54 11.70 10.76
N SER A 35 -20.08 12.35 9.71
CA SER A 35 -20.05 11.80 8.35
C SER A 35 -18.64 11.65 7.78
N ALA A 36 -17.73 12.58 8.10
CA ALA A 36 -16.33 12.50 7.73
C ALA A 36 -15.58 11.39 8.49
N LEU A 37 -15.95 11.13 9.75
CA LEU A 37 -15.41 10.01 10.54
C LEU A 37 -15.83 8.64 10.01
N PHE A 38 -17.00 8.53 9.36
CA PHE A 38 -17.51 7.28 8.77
C PHE A 38 -17.16 7.08 7.30
N CYS A 39 -16.42 7.99 6.67
CA CYS A 39 -15.80 7.74 5.37
C CYS A 39 -14.63 6.76 5.57
N TRP A 40 -14.94 5.47 5.72
CA TRP A 40 -13.96 4.42 5.53
C TRP A 40 -13.44 4.53 4.10
N VAL A 41 -12.23 5.07 3.97
CA VAL A 41 -11.46 5.03 2.75
C VAL A 41 -11.15 3.56 2.48
N THR A 42 -11.98 2.90 1.66
CA THR A 42 -11.55 1.70 0.94
C THR A 42 -10.55 2.18 -0.10
N ALA A 43 -9.30 2.38 0.31
CA ALA A 43 -8.23 2.71 -0.60
C ALA A 43 -8.04 1.53 -1.56
N ASP A 44 -7.94 1.80 -2.84
CA ASP A 44 -7.51 0.80 -3.82
C ASP A 44 -6.11 0.33 -3.46
N ILE A 45 -5.99 -0.93 -3.08
CA ILE A 45 -4.70 -1.56 -2.77
C ILE A 45 -4.00 -1.86 -4.10
N ARG A 46 -2.77 -1.36 -4.25
CA ARG A 46 -1.89 -1.73 -5.36
C ARG A 46 -0.74 -2.59 -4.87
N CYS A 47 -0.28 -3.50 -5.73
CA CYS A 47 0.88 -4.33 -5.48
C CYS A 47 1.96 -4.04 -6.53
N HIS A 48 3.22 -4.35 -6.21
CA HIS A 48 4.27 -4.42 -7.21
C HIS A 48 4.08 -5.65 -8.11
N SER A 49 4.28 -5.45 -9.41
CA SER A 49 4.30 -6.52 -10.42
C SER A 49 5.63 -6.43 -11.17
N CYS A 50 6.57 -7.32 -10.86
CA CYS A 50 7.92 -7.29 -11.44
C CYS A 50 8.70 -8.58 -11.12
N TYR A 51 9.78 -8.83 -11.85
CA TYR A 51 10.83 -9.74 -11.40
C TYR A 51 11.92 -8.97 -10.67
N LYS A 52 12.04 -9.18 -9.37
CA LYS A 52 13.08 -8.56 -8.54
C LYS A 52 14.33 -9.43 -8.53
N VAL A 53 15.41 -8.95 -9.10
CA VAL A 53 16.69 -9.66 -9.16
C VAL A 53 17.72 -9.01 -8.23
N PRO A 54 18.73 -9.77 -7.76
CA PRO A 54 19.83 -9.23 -7.00
C PRO A 54 20.50 -8.06 -7.72
N VAL A 55 20.89 -7.02 -6.98
CA VAL A 55 21.61 -5.82 -7.46
C VAL A 55 20.80 -4.89 -8.37
N LEU A 56 20.05 -5.40 -9.35
CA LEU A 56 19.29 -4.57 -10.31
C LEU A 56 17.89 -4.18 -9.80
N GLY A 57 17.36 -4.85 -8.78
CA GLY A 57 16.04 -4.56 -8.26
C GLY A 57 14.92 -5.09 -9.16
N CYS A 58 13.79 -4.36 -9.25
CA CYS A 58 12.66 -4.75 -10.10
C CYS A 58 12.97 -4.52 -11.59
N VAL A 59 12.97 -5.60 -12.37
CA VAL A 59 12.93 -5.58 -13.83
C VAL A 59 11.48 -5.52 -14.28
N ASP A 60 11.20 -4.68 -15.28
CA ASP A 60 9.84 -4.44 -15.82
C ASP A 60 8.85 -4.05 -14.71
N ARG A 61 9.16 -2.95 -14.03
CA ARG A 61 8.39 -2.49 -12.86
C ARG A 61 7.00 -2.03 -13.30
N GLN A 62 6.00 -2.80 -12.91
CA GLN A 62 4.59 -2.48 -13.08
C GLN A 62 3.88 -2.47 -11.73
N SER A 63 2.63 -2.00 -11.73
CA SER A 63 1.75 -2.05 -10.57
C SER A 63 0.41 -2.63 -10.99
N CYS A 64 -0.14 -3.52 -10.17
CA CYS A 64 -1.47 -4.09 -10.39
C CYS A 64 -2.40 -3.68 -9.25
N ARG A 65 -3.68 -3.49 -9.56
CA ARG A 65 -4.74 -3.22 -8.57
C ARG A 65 -5.27 -4.55 -8.08
N LEU A 66 -5.47 -4.66 -6.76
CA LEU A 66 -5.98 -5.86 -6.13
C LEU A 66 -7.51 -5.90 -6.22
N GLU A 67 -8.08 -7.01 -6.69
CA GLU A 67 -9.53 -7.21 -6.65
C GLU A 67 -9.99 -7.73 -5.27
N PRO A 68 -11.28 -7.63 -4.94
CA PRO A 68 -11.81 -8.14 -3.68
C PRO A 68 -11.48 -9.62 -3.47
N GLY A 69 -10.94 -9.96 -2.30
CA GLY A 69 -10.57 -11.33 -1.94
C GLY A 69 -9.21 -11.81 -2.46
N GLN A 70 -8.50 -11.00 -3.25
CA GLN A 70 -7.12 -11.29 -3.66
C GLN A 70 -6.10 -10.75 -2.65
N GLN A 71 -4.84 -11.18 -2.78
CA GLN A 71 -3.71 -10.69 -1.99
C GLN A 71 -2.49 -10.45 -2.88
N CYS A 72 -1.58 -9.56 -2.46
CA CYS A 72 -0.29 -9.42 -3.12
C CYS A 72 0.58 -10.65 -2.81
N LEU A 73 1.36 -11.11 -3.80
CA LEU A 73 2.27 -12.24 -3.68
C LEU A 73 3.72 -11.80 -3.78
N THR A 74 4.57 -12.47 -3.00
CA THR A 74 6.02 -12.47 -3.15
C THR A 74 6.52 -13.90 -3.18
N THR A 75 6.98 -14.39 -4.34
CA THR A 75 7.62 -15.71 -4.45
C THR A 75 9.12 -15.54 -4.56
N ASN A 76 9.84 -15.88 -3.50
CA ASN A 76 11.29 -15.89 -3.47
C ASN A 76 11.81 -17.23 -4.00
N VAL A 77 12.71 -17.18 -4.97
CA VAL A 77 13.32 -18.35 -5.60
C VAL A 77 14.77 -18.46 -5.16
N TYR A 78 15.16 -19.65 -4.71
CA TYR A 78 16.48 -19.94 -4.20
C TYR A 78 17.09 -21.16 -4.92
N LEU A 79 18.40 -21.11 -5.11
CA LEU A 79 19.22 -22.27 -5.44
C LEU A 79 20.05 -22.63 -4.20
N GLY A 80 19.70 -23.71 -3.53
CA GLY A 80 20.21 -24.00 -2.19
C GLY A 80 19.80 -22.90 -1.19
N LYS A 81 20.79 -22.14 -0.70
CA LYS A 81 20.59 -20.96 0.19
C LYS A 81 20.72 -19.62 -0.55
N MET A 82 21.09 -19.64 -1.84
CA MET A 82 21.33 -18.44 -2.62
C MET A 82 20.01 -17.94 -3.22
N TRP A 83 19.63 -16.70 -2.89
CA TRP A 83 18.49 -16.04 -3.51
C TRP A 83 18.82 -15.67 -4.96
N VAL A 84 17.99 -16.14 -5.91
CA VAL A 84 18.20 -15.95 -7.36
C VAL A 84 17.34 -14.80 -7.88
N PHE A 85 16.05 -14.80 -7.55
CA PHE A 85 15.11 -13.71 -7.87
C PHE A 85 13.85 -13.83 -7.00
N SER A 86 13.04 -12.78 -6.98
CA SER A 86 11.70 -12.79 -6.42
C SER A 86 10.69 -12.39 -7.49
N ASN A 87 9.59 -13.13 -7.60
CA ASN A 87 8.46 -12.75 -8.44
C ASN A 87 7.43 -12.00 -7.58
N LEU A 88 7.17 -10.74 -7.91
CA LEU A 88 6.18 -9.89 -7.26
C LEU A 88 4.98 -9.78 -8.20
N ARG A 89 3.77 -10.06 -7.70
CA ARG A 89 2.54 -9.97 -8.51
C ARG A 89 1.28 -9.82 -7.65
N CYS A 90 0.15 -9.51 -8.28
CA CYS A 90 -1.17 -9.65 -7.67
C CYS A 90 -1.66 -11.11 -7.78
N GLY A 91 -2.53 -11.51 -6.85
CA GLY A 91 -3.23 -12.79 -6.92
C GLY A 91 -4.28 -12.78 -8.01
N THR A 92 -4.58 -13.95 -8.53
CA THR A 92 -5.68 -14.16 -9.48
C THR A 92 -6.69 -15.16 -8.90
N PRO A 93 -7.92 -15.24 -9.43
CA PRO A 93 -8.88 -16.27 -9.03
C PRO A 93 -8.36 -17.69 -9.26
N GLU A 94 -7.59 -17.90 -10.34
CA GLU A 94 -7.01 -19.20 -10.71
C GLU A 94 -5.79 -19.54 -9.85
N GLU A 95 -4.97 -18.54 -9.50
CA GLU A 95 -3.80 -18.68 -8.65
C GLU A 95 -3.90 -17.72 -7.44
N PRO A 96 -4.80 -18.02 -6.47
CA PRO A 96 -4.90 -17.22 -5.26
C PRO A 96 -3.63 -17.35 -4.43
N CYS A 97 -3.36 -16.36 -3.57
CA CYS A 97 -2.17 -16.43 -2.72
C CYS A 97 -2.24 -17.62 -1.76
N ARG A 98 -1.27 -18.53 -1.88
CA ARG A 98 -1.08 -19.65 -0.98
C ARG A 98 0.33 -19.53 -0.41
N GLU A 99 0.40 -19.36 0.91
CA GLU A 99 1.67 -19.36 1.59
C GLU A 99 2.30 -20.75 1.49
N GLU A 100 3.43 -20.83 0.80
CA GLU A 100 4.14 -22.06 0.54
C GLU A 100 5.60 -21.83 0.92
N PHE A 101 6.02 -22.42 2.04
CA PHE A 101 7.38 -22.32 2.54
C PHE A 101 8.19 -23.55 2.12
N ASN A 102 9.38 -23.34 1.56
CA ASN A 102 10.35 -24.39 1.21
C ASN A 102 9.84 -25.46 0.24
N LYS A 103 9.03 -25.07 -0.75
CA LYS A 103 8.67 -26.00 -1.82
C LYS A 103 9.88 -26.22 -2.71
N THR A 104 10.39 -27.45 -2.74
CA THR A 104 11.55 -27.81 -3.55
C THR A 104 11.08 -28.42 -4.87
N ASN A 105 11.49 -27.86 -5.99
CA ASN A 105 11.38 -28.54 -7.27
C ASN A 105 12.62 -29.43 -7.45
N HIS A 106 12.48 -30.73 -7.17
CA HIS A 106 13.58 -31.70 -7.22
C HIS A 106 14.23 -31.84 -8.61
N LYS A 107 13.53 -31.43 -9.69
CA LYS A 107 14.06 -31.51 -11.06
C LYS A 107 15.09 -30.43 -11.36
N LEU A 108 15.00 -29.27 -10.70
CA LEU A 108 15.90 -28.12 -10.90
C LEU A 108 16.68 -27.73 -9.62
N GLY A 109 16.41 -28.37 -8.48
CA GLY A 109 17.04 -28.03 -7.20
C GLY A 109 16.64 -26.65 -6.65
N LEU A 110 15.54 -26.09 -7.14
CA LEU A 110 15.07 -24.75 -6.76
C LEU A 110 14.09 -24.83 -5.58
N ASN A 111 14.29 -23.94 -4.61
CA ASN A 111 13.40 -23.75 -3.48
C ASN A 111 12.56 -22.48 -3.66
N TYR A 112 11.27 -22.60 -3.42
CA TYR A 112 10.32 -21.51 -3.53
C TYR A 112 9.75 -21.20 -2.15
N ASN A 113 9.72 -19.92 -1.82
CA ASN A 113 9.08 -19.39 -0.61
C ASN A 113 8.11 -18.28 -1.01
N THR A 114 6.81 -18.57 -0.93
CA THR A 114 5.73 -17.64 -1.26
C THR A 114 5.12 -17.06 0.01
N THR A 115 5.08 -15.73 0.10
CA THR A 115 4.41 -14.98 1.17
C THR A 115 3.30 -14.09 0.62
N CYS A 116 2.29 -13.85 1.46
CA CYS A 116 1.09 -13.09 1.12
C CYS A 116 0.95 -11.82 1.96
N CYS A 117 0.37 -10.76 1.39
CA CYS A 117 0.02 -9.56 2.15
C CYS A 117 -1.13 -8.77 1.48
N ASN A 118 -1.85 -7.96 2.27
CA ASN A 118 -3.07 -7.26 1.84
C ASN A 118 -3.04 -5.75 2.11
N LYS A 119 -1.86 -5.13 2.05
CA LYS A 119 -1.67 -3.69 2.22
C LYS A 119 -1.07 -3.09 0.96
N ASP A 120 -1.28 -1.79 0.76
CA ASP A 120 -0.72 -1.10 -0.39
C ASP A 120 0.81 -1.25 -0.45
N ASN A 121 1.30 -1.64 -1.63
CA ASN A 121 2.70 -1.89 -1.97
C ASN A 121 3.47 -2.79 -0.97
N CYS A 122 2.78 -3.72 -0.31
CA CYS A 122 3.36 -4.54 0.76
C CYS A 122 4.37 -5.58 0.26
N ASN A 123 4.26 -6.03 -1.00
CA ASN A 123 5.08 -7.10 -1.58
C ASN A 123 6.46 -6.60 -2.04
N SER A 124 7.15 -5.77 -1.24
CA SER A 124 8.47 -5.21 -1.60
C SER A 124 9.65 -5.93 -0.94
N LEU A 125 9.37 -6.82 0.02
CA LEU A 125 10.35 -7.54 0.82
C LEU A 125 11.14 -8.51 -0.06
N ALA A 126 12.29 -8.09 -0.56
CA ALA A 126 13.31 -9.04 -1.00
C ALA A 126 14.20 -9.39 0.19
N PRO A 127 14.71 -10.64 0.25
CA PRO A 127 15.83 -10.97 1.11
C PRO A 127 16.97 -9.99 0.83
N ARG A 128 17.55 -9.40 1.87
CA ARG A 128 18.76 -8.57 1.70
C ARG A 128 19.79 -9.45 0.99
N ALA A 129 20.30 -8.97 -0.15
CA ALA A 129 21.35 -9.67 -0.88
C ALA A 129 22.49 -10.00 0.10
N ALA A 130 22.99 -11.24 0.05
CA ALA A 130 24.08 -11.65 0.90
C ALA A 130 25.26 -10.67 0.68
N PRO A 131 25.76 -9.99 1.73
CA PRO A 131 26.73 -8.89 1.59
C PRO A 131 28.05 -9.26 0.91
N GLY A 132 28.32 -10.55 0.70
CA GLY A 132 29.55 -11.04 0.06
C GLY A 132 29.64 -10.82 -1.45
N VAL A 133 28.52 -10.76 -2.19
CA VAL A 133 28.59 -10.72 -3.68
C VAL A 133 29.00 -9.33 -4.18
N ALA A 134 28.54 -8.26 -3.54
CA ALA A 134 28.89 -6.89 -3.93
C ALA A 134 30.39 -6.56 -3.71
N LEU A 135 31.00 -7.12 -2.67
CA LEU A 135 32.42 -6.92 -2.36
C LEU A 135 33.36 -7.53 -3.40
N VAL A 136 33.01 -8.70 -3.96
CA VAL A 136 33.86 -9.40 -4.96
C VAL A 136 33.90 -8.66 -6.30
N PHE A 137 32.80 -8.05 -6.74
CA PHE A 137 32.77 -7.26 -7.97
C PHE A 137 33.56 -5.95 -7.84
N LEU A 138 33.50 -5.28 -6.69
CA LEU A 138 34.23 -4.03 -6.47
C LEU A 138 35.75 -4.25 -6.40
N THR A 139 36.22 -5.34 -5.79
CA THR A 139 37.66 -5.64 -5.71
C THR A 139 38.26 -6.07 -7.05
N SER A 140 37.49 -6.75 -7.90
CA SER A 140 37.95 -7.16 -9.23
C SER A 140 38.08 -5.98 -10.22
N LEU A 141 37.17 -5.02 -10.17
CA LEU A 141 37.28 -3.77 -10.95
C LEU A 141 38.46 -2.89 -10.50
N ALA A 142 38.72 -2.80 -9.18
CA ALA A 142 39.86 -2.05 -8.65
C ALA A 142 41.20 -2.72 -9.01
N GLY A 143 41.26 -4.06 -9.00
CA GLY A 143 42.45 -4.81 -9.41
C GLY A 143 42.78 -4.65 -10.90
N LEU A 144 41.77 -4.65 -11.78
CA LEU A 144 41.96 -4.43 -13.22
C LEU A 144 42.41 -2.99 -13.51
N GLY A 145 41.85 -2.00 -12.80
CA GLY A 145 42.24 -0.59 -12.93
C GLY A 145 43.70 -0.33 -12.54
N LEU A 146 44.20 -1.01 -11.51
CA LEU A 146 45.60 -0.89 -11.09
C LEU A 146 46.57 -1.56 -12.07
N TRP A 147 46.16 -2.64 -12.74
CA TRP A 147 46.99 -3.35 -13.71
C TRP A 147 47.13 -2.60 -15.04
N LEU A 148 46.10 -1.83 -15.45
CA LEU A 148 46.14 -0.99 -16.64
C LEU A 148 46.97 0.30 -16.48
N LEU A 149 47.35 0.65 -15.25
CA LEU A 149 48.19 1.82 -14.93
C LEU A 149 49.69 1.49 -14.75
N HIS A 150 50.07 0.20 -14.77
CA HIS A 150 51.46 -0.27 -14.69
C HIS A 150 51.95 -0.69 -16.09
#